data_AF-A0A2V7D8D4-F1
#
_entry.id   AF-A0A2V7D8D4-F1
#
_cell.length_a   1.000
_cell.length_b   1.000
_cell.length_c   1.000
_cell.angle_alpha   90.00
_cell.angle_beta   90.00
_cell.angle_gamma   90.00
#
_symmetry.space_group_name_H-M   'P 1'
#
loop_
_entity.id
_entity.type
_entity.pdbx_description
1 polymer ?
#
loop_
_entity_poly.entity_id
_entity_poly.type
_entity_poly.pdbx_seq_one_letter_code
_entity_poly.pdbx_strand_id
1 'polypeptide(L)'
;MTEAALRVPVGLGHSLREEVFRQGRHEYVALGLVASATLAGGETLLLRRIFTLPEDEYVDAPGHDGAWRGAAMIPAMEAAVDGGLGLVVFHAHAHDGPPRLSGDDRESAGRLLPMFAARVPGRPHGSVVLSRSHAAGLIAMPGAPAREMTLDVRWLGASIVDWRAGTEPRSSDSSLAFARQRLVVHDRGQLTLGGARVAVVGLGGGGSHVAQQLAHLGVGELILVDPDRVSRTDRHRLVGMMTLDVLLRQSKTRMIRRAIRRIGMGTRCETVTERIPGPVALAALARTDVIVGCVDNLHARADLQELAWRFLIPYVDVGVNIRAIKEPEPHGPRV
;
A
#
# COMPACT_ATOMS: atom_id res chain seq x y z
N MET A 1 -16.07 -10.09 1.67
CA MET A 1 -14.67 -10.13 1.20
C MET A 1 -14.50 -8.95 0.26
N THR A 2 -13.40 -8.22 0.35
CA THR A 2 -13.10 -7.11 -0.56
C THR A 2 -12.96 -7.64 -1.99
N GLU A 3 -13.55 -6.94 -2.97
CA GLU A 3 -13.48 -7.34 -4.38
C GLU A 3 -12.35 -6.64 -5.16
N ALA A 4 -11.96 -5.43 -4.74
CA ALA A 4 -10.84 -4.67 -5.29
C ALA A 4 -10.23 -3.70 -4.26
N ALA A 5 -9.00 -3.26 -4.50
CA ALA A 5 -8.33 -2.23 -3.69
C ALA A 5 -8.08 -0.95 -4.49
N LEU A 6 -8.04 0.19 -3.82
CA LEU A 6 -7.62 1.49 -4.35
C LEU A 6 -6.45 2.02 -3.52
N ARG A 7 -5.30 2.24 -4.15
CA ARG A 7 -4.14 2.91 -3.52
C ARG A 7 -4.03 4.34 -4.01
N VAL A 8 -3.93 5.26 -3.08
CA VAL A 8 -3.80 6.69 -3.34
C VAL A 8 -2.48 7.19 -2.78
N PRO A 9 -1.60 7.80 -3.61
CA PRO A 9 -0.32 8.31 -3.14
C PRO A 9 -0.46 9.56 -2.27
N VAL A 10 0.66 9.95 -1.67
CA VAL A 10 0.80 11.17 -0.87
C VAL A 10 0.35 12.40 -1.64
N GLY A 11 -0.41 13.28 -0.97
CA GLY A 11 -0.96 14.52 -1.53
C GLY A 11 -2.29 14.32 -2.26
N LEU A 12 -2.39 13.32 -3.14
CA LEU A 12 -3.61 13.11 -3.93
C LEU A 12 -4.83 12.74 -3.08
N GLY A 13 -4.64 12.00 -1.98
CA GLY A 13 -5.75 11.65 -1.08
C GLY A 13 -6.39 12.86 -0.41
N HIS A 14 -5.59 13.86 -0.04
CA HIS A 14 -6.10 15.11 0.53
C HIS A 14 -6.86 15.92 -0.51
N SER A 15 -6.24 16.18 -1.67
CA SER A 15 -6.88 16.95 -2.74
C SER A 15 -8.16 16.28 -3.26
N LEU A 16 -8.16 14.95 -3.38
CA LEU A 16 -9.35 14.20 -3.77
C LEU A 16 -10.48 14.40 -2.76
N ARG A 17 -10.17 14.26 -1.47
CA ARG A 17 -11.16 14.43 -0.40
C ARG A 17 -11.66 15.87 -0.30
N GLU A 18 -10.79 16.85 -0.42
CA GLU A 18 -11.14 18.26 -0.40
C GLU A 18 -12.11 18.62 -1.53
N GLU A 19 -11.88 18.09 -2.74
CA GLU A 19 -12.76 18.34 -3.89
C GLU A 19 -14.13 17.68 -3.72
N VAL A 20 -14.17 16.37 -3.50
CA VAL A 20 -15.44 15.61 -3.53
C VAL A 20 -16.32 15.86 -2.29
N PHE A 21 -15.76 16.34 -1.18
CA PHE A 21 -16.53 16.76 0.00
C PHE A 21 -16.70 18.29 0.09
N ARG A 22 -16.32 19.03 -0.96
CA ARG A 22 -16.46 20.48 -1.02
C ARG A 22 -17.92 20.87 -0.76
N GLN A 23 -18.12 21.88 0.08
CA GLN A 23 -19.45 22.40 0.36
C GLN A 23 -19.82 23.40 -0.76
N GLY A 24 -21.02 23.26 -1.32
CA GLY A 24 -21.49 24.17 -2.36
C GLY A 24 -22.84 23.77 -2.93
N ARG A 25 -23.12 24.22 -4.16
CA ARG A 25 -24.44 24.07 -4.79
C ARG A 25 -24.62 22.73 -5.50
N HIS A 26 -23.50 22.05 -5.78
CA HIS A 26 -23.46 20.81 -6.56
C HIS A 26 -22.77 19.70 -5.77
N GLU A 27 -23.04 18.46 -6.17
CA GLU A 27 -22.18 17.33 -5.88
C GLU A 27 -20.93 17.41 -6.76
N TYR A 28 -19.79 17.64 -6.10
CA TYR A 28 -18.53 17.85 -6.79
C TYR A 28 -17.83 16.53 -7.10
N VAL A 29 -17.26 16.47 -8.30
CA VAL A 29 -16.61 15.27 -8.83
C VAL A 29 -15.14 15.52 -9.12
N ALA A 30 -14.34 14.47 -8.99
CA ALA A 30 -12.96 14.45 -9.43
C ALA A 30 -12.74 13.33 -10.46
N LEU A 31 -12.08 13.65 -11.57
CA LEU A 31 -11.69 12.67 -12.59
C LEU A 31 -10.28 12.17 -12.27
N GLY A 32 -10.18 10.91 -11.83
CA GLY A 32 -8.92 10.26 -11.52
C GLY A 32 -8.37 9.44 -12.68
N LEU A 33 -7.06 9.57 -12.93
CA LEU A 33 -6.32 8.67 -13.81
C LEU A 33 -5.76 7.50 -13.00
N VAL A 34 -6.04 6.29 -13.44
CA VAL A 34 -5.69 5.07 -12.70
C VAL A 34 -4.90 4.07 -13.55
N ALA A 35 -3.92 3.42 -12.93
CA ALA A 35 -3.37 2.17 -13.44
C ALA A 35 -4.00 0.99 -12.67
N SER A 36 -3.87 -0.24 -13.19
CA SER A 36 -4.21 -1.46 -12.45
C SER A 36 -3.00 -2.36 -12.25
N ALA A 37 -3.04 -3.15 -11.18
CA ALA A 37 -2.14 -4.27 -10.92
C ALA A 37 -2.86 -5.35 -10.13
N THR A 38 -2.54 -6.62 -10.40
CA THR A 38 -3.00 -7.74 -9.59
C THR A 38 -2.00 -8.00 -8.45
N LEU A 39 -2.42 -7.76 -7.21
CA LEU A 39 -1.59 -7.94 -6.00
C LEU A 39 -2.17 -9.05 -5.10
N ALA A 40 -1.57 -9.31 -3.93
CA ALA A 40 -1.99 -10.41 -3.04
C ALA A 40 -3.47 -10.39 -2.63
N GLY A 41 -4.06 -9.20 -2.54
CA GLY A 41 -5.46 -8.99 -2.17
C GLY A 41 -6.43 -8.99 -3.36
N GLY A 42 -5.94 -9.27 -4.57
CA GLY A 42 -6.71 -9.18 -5.81
C GLY A 42 -6.36 -7.95 -6.63
N GLU A 43 -7.32 -7.51 -7.43
CA GLU A 43 -7.18 -6.38 -8.33
C GLU A 43 -7.01 -5.06 -7.55
N THR A 44 -6.01 -4.28 -7.93
CA THR A 44 -5.66 -3.01 -7.28
C THR A 44 -5.62 -1.89 -8.30
N LEU A 45 -6.41 -0.85 -8.06
CA LEU A 45 -6.34 0.43 -8.75
C LEU A 45 -5.27 1.31 -8.09
N LEU A 46 -4.44 1.95 -8.89
CA LEU A 46 -3.38 2.84 -8.47
C LEU A 46 -3.69 4.25 -8.99
N LEU A 47 -4.13 5.14 -8.10
CA LEU A 47 -4.40 6.54 -8.50
C LEU A 47 -3.09 7.24 -8.85
N ARG A 48 -3.05 7.83 -10.05
CA ARG A 48 -1.85 8.51 -10.58
C ARG A 48 -1.99 10.01 -10.60
N ARG A 49 -3.20 10.51 -10.85
CA ARG A 49 -3.51 11.95 -10.97
C ARG A 49 -5.00 12.15 -10.78
N ILE A 50 -5.39 13.35 -10.35
CA ILE A 50 -6.79 13.80 -10.35
C ILE A 50 -6.91 15.09 -11.16
N PHE A 51 -8.10 15.31 -11.72
CA PHE A 51 -8.54 16.55 -12.34
C PHE A 51 -9.83 16.97 -11.64
N THR A 52 -9.93 18.24 -11.29
CA THR A 52 -11.15 18.86 -10.76
C THR A 52 -11.88 19.59 -11.87
N LEU A 53 -13.17 19.83 -11.69
CA LEU A 53 -13.97 20.59 -12.66
C LEU A 53 -14.18 22.02 -12.13
N PRO A 54 -14.04 23.06 -12.99
CA PRO A 54 -14.43 24.42 -12.67
C PRO A 54 -15.92 24.52 -12.27
N GLU A 55 -16.27 25.50 -11.43
CA GLU A 55 -17.65 25.67 -10.94
C GLU A 55 -18.66 25.92 -12.08
N ASP A 56 -18.24 26.64 -13.12
CA ASP A 56 -19.08 27.02 -14.26
C ASP A 56 -19.34 25.88 -15.26
N GLU A 57 -18.66 24.74 -15.09
CA GLU A 57 -18.91 23.52 -15.86
C GLU A 57 -20.05 22.67 -15.28
N TYR A 58 -20.44 22.90 -14.03
CA TYR A 58 -21.58 22.23 -13.41
C TYR A 58 -22.90 22.81 -13.93
N VAL A 59 -23.90 21.95 -14.08
CA VAL A 59 -25.22 22.33 -14.60
C VAL A 59 -26.31 21.92 -13.62
N ASP A 60 -27.24 22.83 -13.37
CA ASP A 60 -28.44 22.55 -12.58
C ASP A 60 -29.34 21.58 -13.37
N ALA A 61 -29.39 20.33 -12.94
CA ALA A 61 -30.27 19.31 -13.51
C ALA A 61 -31.35 18.93 -12.48
N PRO A 62 -32.65 19.06 -12.78
CA PRO A 62 -33.71 18.70 -11.85
C PRO A 62 -33.60 17.22 -11.43
N GLY A 63 -33.29 16.97 -10.15
CA GLY A 63 -33.13 15.64 -9.60
C GLY A 63 -31.73 15.03 -9.72
N HIS A 64 -30.74 15.75 -10.27
CA HIS A 64 -29.35 15.31 -10.34
C HIS A 64 -28.42 16.43 -9.85
N ASP A 65 -27.87 16.27 -8.63
CA ASP A 65 -27.09 17.33 -7.98
C ASP A 65 -25.65 17.45 -8.51
N GLY A 66 -25.18 16.51 -9.33
CA GLY A 66 -23.80 16.42 -9.82
C GLY A 66 -23.67 16.35 -11.33
N ALA A 67 -24.48 17.07 -12.11
CA ALA A 67 -24.36 17.09 -13.57
C ALA A 67 -23.32 18.13 -14.04
N TRP A 68 -22.56 17.82 -15.10
CA TRP A 68 -21.58 18.72 -15.69
C TRP A 68 -21.55 18.64 -17.22
N ARG A 69 -20.95 19.64 -17.87
CA ARG A 69 -20.77 19.66 -19.34
C ARG A 69 -19.70 18.68 -19.77
N GLY A 70 -19.99 17.88 -20.79
CA GLY A 70 -19.05 16.89 -21.32
C GLY A 70 -17.71 17.46 -21.81
N ALA A 71 -17.61 18.74 -22.16
CA ALA A 71 -16.34 19.34 -22.55
C ALA A 71 -15.33 19.41 -21.38
N ALA A 72 -15.82 19.48 -20.14
CA ALA A 72 -14.98 19.61 -18.94
C ALA A 72 -14.08 18.39 -18.68
N MET A 73 -14.42 17.21 -19.22
CA MET A 73 -13.60 16.00 -19.07
C MET A 73 -12.50 15.85 -20.12
N ILE A 74 -12.49 16.68 -21.18
CA ILE A 74 -11.54 16.57 -22.30
C ILE A 74 -10.08 16.53 -21.80
N PRO A 75 -9.62 17.42 -20.90
CA PRO A 75 -8.23 17.39 -20.44
C PRO A 75 -7.84 16.08 -19.72
N ALA A 76 -8.78 15.52 -18.94
CA ALA A 76 -8.56 14.24 -18.26
C ALA A 76 -8.54 13.08 -19.26
N MET A 77 -9.41 13.09 -20.27
CA MET A 77 -9.44 12.09 -21.33
C MET A 77 -8.18 12.11 -22.19
N GLU A 78 -7.69 13.29 -22.58
CA GLU A 78 -6.44 13.45 -23.33
C GLU A 78 -5.26 12.90 -22.52
N ALA A 79 -5.14 13.29 -21.25
CA ALA A 79 -4.09 12.79 -20.38
C ALA A 79 -4.19 11.26 -20.14
N ALA A 80 -5.40 10.71 -20.11
CA ALA A 80 -5.63 9.26 -20.00
C ALA A 80 -5.14 8.53 -21.25
N VAL A 81 -5.43 9.06 -22.45
CA VAL A 81 -4.97 8.51 -23.73
C VAL A 81 -3.45 8.56 -23.82
N ASP A 82 -2.86 9.73 -23.57
CA ASP A 82 -1.41 9.94 -23.67
C ASP A 82 -0.63 9.08 -22.68
N GLY A 83 -1.16 8.93 -21.47
CA GLY A 83 -0.55 8.11 -20.42
C GLY A 83 -0.87 6.61 -20.51
N GLY A 84 -1.81 6.22 -21.38
CA GLY A 84 -2.37 4.87 -21.36
C GLY A 84 -2.95 4.49 -20.00
N LEU A 85 -3.71 5.39 -19.38
CA LEU A 85 -4.30 5.23 -18.05
C LEU A 85 -5.82 5.11 -18.13
N GLY A 86 -6.36 4.39 -17.17
CA GLY A 86 -7.80 4.30 -16.94
C GLY A 86 -8.39 5.59 -16.38
N LEU A 87 -9.71 5.70 -16.46
CA LEU A 87 -10.48 6.85 -15.96
C LEU A 87 -11.47 6.39 -14.91
N VAL A 88 -11.42 7.03 -13.74
CA VAL A 88 -12.36 6.82 -12.64
C VAL A 88 -12.96 8.15 -12.23
N VAL A 89 -14.28 8.24 -12.22
CA VAL A 89 -14.99 9.39 -11.65
C VAL A 89 -15.13 9.15 -10.15
N PHE A 90 -14.75 10.13 -9.33
CA PHE A 90 -14.93 10.09 -7.88
C PHE A 90 -15.92 11.16 -7.45
N HIS A 91 -16.82 10.80 -6.54
CA HIS A 91 -17.70 11.73 -5.82
C HIS A 91 -17.92 11.20 -4.40
N ALA A 92 -18.70 11.90 -3.59
CA ALA A 92 -18.85 11.51 -2.20
C ALA A 92 -20.23 11.74 -1.60
N HIS A 93 -20.63 10.79 -0.76
CA HIS A 93 -21.78 10.93 0.12
C HIS A 93 -21.32 11.31 1.53
N ALA A 94 -21.94 12.35 2.10
CA ALA A 94 -21.51 12.97 3.35
C ALA A 94 -21.86 12.17 4.64
N HIS A 95 -21.76 10.85 4.62
CA HIS A 95 -22.02 9.96 5.76
C HIS A 95 -20.78 9.13 6.14
N ASP A 96 -20.88 8.42 7.27
CA ASP A 96 -19.88 7.44 7.70
C ASP A 96 -20.32 6.02 7.33
N GLY A 97 -19.38 5.08 7.22
CA GLY A 97 -19.66 3.68 6.87
C GLY A 97 -19.77 3.42 5.36
N PRO A 98 -20.00 2.15 4.95
CA PRO A 98 -20.01 1.76 3.53
C PRO A 98 -21.05 2.53 2.70
N PRO A 99 -20.65 3.24 1.62
CA PRO A 99 -21.59 3.93 0.74
C PRO A 99 -22.38 2.93 -0.10
N ARG A 100 -23.60 3.31 -0.47
CA ARG A 100 -24.43 2.59 -1.44
C ARG A 100 -24.55 3.44 -2.70
N LEU A 101 -24.44 2.79 -3.86
CA LEU A 101 -24.69 3.47 -5.13
C LEU A 101 -26.19 3.76 -5.26
N SER A 102 -26.51 5.00 -5.61
CA SER A 102 -27.83 5.48 -5.98
C SER A 102 -28.24 4.97 -7.38
N GLY A 103 -29.48 5.25 -7.81
CA GLY A 103 -29.91 4.98 -9.20
C GLY A 103 -29.10 5.79 -10.20
N ASP A 104 -28.91 7.07 -9.87
CA ASP A 104 -28.21 8.06 -10.70
C ASP A 104 -26.73 7.70 -10.88
N ASP A 105 -26.07 7.20 -9.82
CA ASP A 105 -24.67 6.78 -9.88
C ASP A 105 -24.48 5.66 -10.91
N ARG A 106 -25.41 4.69 -10.92
CA ARG A 106 -25.39 3.55 -11.84
C ARG A 106 -25.70 3.98 -13.26
N GLU A 107 -26.67 4.87 -13.44
CA GLU A 107 -27.03 5.39 -14.76
C GLU A 107 -25.90 6.21 -15.37
N SER A 108 -25.31 7.13 -14.59
CA SER A 108 -24.16 7.94 -15.00
C SER A 108 -22.97 7.06 -15.37
N ALA A 109 -22.61 6.09 -14.52
CA ALA A 109 -21.55 5.13 -14.82
C ALA A 109 -21.86 4.30 -16.08
N GLY A 110 -23.11 3.87 -16.27
CA GLY A 110 -23.55 3.12 -17.45
C GLY A 110 -23.36 3.89 -18.76
N ARG A 111 -23.42 5.23 -18.72
CA ARG A 111 -23.14 6.10 -19.87
C ARG A 111 -21.64 6.37 -20.06
N LEU A 112 -20.92 6.64 -18.98
CA LEU A 112 -19.51 7.07 -19.01
C LEU A 112 -18.52 5.92 -19.27
N LEU A 113 -18.69 4.77 -18.61
CA LEU A 113 -17.71 3.69 -18.67
C LEU A 113 -17.52 3.12 -20.09
N PRO A 114 -18.57 2.89 -20.90
CA PRO A 114 -18.39 2.46 -22.29
C PRO A 114 -17.62 3.49 -23.12
N MET A 115 -17.86 4.78 -22.91
CA MET A 115 -17.14 5.86 -23.59
C MET A 115 -15.65 5.84 -23.22
N PHE A 116 -15.33 5.70 -21.93
CA PHE A 116 -13.94 5.62 -21.49
C PHE A 116 -13.23 4.39 -22.06
N ALA A 117 -13.89 3.23 -22.02
CA ALA A 117 -13.36 1.98 -22.57
C ALA A 117 -13.14 2.05 -24.08
N ALA A 118 -14.01 2.74 -24.82
CA ALA A 118 -13.83 2.98 -26.25
C ALA A 118 -12.63 3.89 -26.54
N ARG A 119 -12.34 4.86 -25.66
CA ARG A 119 -11.25 5.81 -25.86
C ARG A 119 -9.88 5.28 -25.41
N VAL A 120 -9.83 4.55 -24.30
CA VAL A 120 -8.61 3.98 -23.73
C VAL A 120 -8.80 2.47 -23.45
N PRO A 121 -8.83 1.63 -24.49
CA PRO A 121 -9.13 0.21 -24.35
C PRO A 121 -8.10 -0.54 -23.50
N GLY A 122 -8.57 -1.58 -22.81
CA GLY A 122 -7.71 -2.46 -22.00
C GLY A 122 -7.23 -1.86 -20.68
N ARG A 123 -7.81 -0.74 -20.25
CA ARG A 123 -7.52 -0.09 -18.95
C ARG A 123 -8.71 -0.20 -18.00
N PRO A 124 -8.47 -0.10 -16.67
CA PRO A 124 -9.56 -0.09 -15.71
C PRO A 124 -10.34 1.22 -15.79
N HIS A 125 -11.67 1.16 -15.79
CA HIS A 125 -12.52 2.35 -15.72
C HIS A 125 -13.53 2.20 -14.58
N GLY A 126 -13.97 3.32 -14.00
CA GLY A 126 -14.96 3.22 -12.94
C GLY A 126 -15.66 4.51 -12.54
N SER A 127 -16.65 4.35 -11.67
CA SER A 127 -17.26 5.42 -10.90
C SER A 127 -17.23 4.99 -9.44
N VAL A 128 -16.58 5.77 -8.58
CA VAL A 128 -16.34 5.44 -7.18
C VAL A 128 -16.98 6.51 -6.29
N VAL A 129 -17.81 6.03 -5.38
CA VAL A 129 -18.43 6.81 -4.31
C VAL A 129 -17.58 6.67 -3.05
N LEU A 130 -17.16 7.81 -2.50
CA LEU A 130 -16.48 7.87 -1.22
C LEU A 130 -17.47 8.24 -0.12
N SER A 131 -17.39 7.56 1.01
CA SER A 131 -17.93 8.05 2.29
C SER A 131 -16.79 8.64 3.11
N ARG A 132 -17.06 9.02 4.37
CA ARG A 132 -16.00 9.52 5.26
C ARG A 132 -14.93 8.48 5.60
N SER A 133 -15.22 7.17 5.47
CA SER A 133 -14.36 6.08 5.93
C SER A 133 -14.31 4.82 5.06
N HIS A 134 -15.07 4.78 3.96
CA HIS A 134 -15.22 3.61 3.07
C HIS A 134 -15.44 4.07 1.62
N ALA A 135 -15.26 3.17 0.66
CA ALA A 135 -15.57 3.41 -0.74
C ALA A 135 -16.29 2.22 -1.38
N ALA A 136 -17.17 2.52 -2.33
CA ALA A 136 -17.82 1.55 -3.21
C ALA A 136 -17.86 2.12 -4.63
N GLY A 137 -17.95 1.29 -5.65
CA GLY A 137 -18.01 1.79 -7.01
C GLY A 137 -18.42 0.76 -8.04
N LEU A 138 -18.79 1.25 -9.22
CA LEU A 138 -18.97 0.42 -10.41
C LEU A 138 -17.65 0.44 -11.20
N ILE A 139 -16.97 -0.71 -11.29
CA ILE A 139 -15.62 -0.79 -11.85
C ILE A 139 -15.58 -1.85 -12.94
N ALA A 140 -15.11 -1.45 -14.12
CA ALA A 140 -14.72 -2.32 -15.22
C ALA A 140 -13.21 -2.55 -15.18
N MET A 141 -12.80 -3.76 -14.82
CA MET A 141 -11.40 -4.19 -14.93
C MET A 141 -11.07 -4.53 -16.39
N PRO A 142 -9.79 -4.51 -16.80
CA PRO A 142 -9.40 -4.87 -18.16
C PRO A 142 -9.97 -6.23 -18.58
N GLY A 143 -10.74 -6.25 -19.67
CA GLY A 143 -11.35 -7.47 -20.22
C GLY A 143 -12.59 -7.99 -19.46
N ALA A 144 -13.09 -7.27 -18.46
CA ALA A 144 -14.28 -7.64 -17.70
C ALA A 144 -15.35 -6.53 -17.75
N PRO A 145 -16.66 -6.89 -17.74
CA PRO A 145 -17.72 -5.89 -17.63
C PRO A 145 -17.68 -5.18 -16.28
N ALA A 146 -18.25 -3.98 -16.22
CA ALA A 146 -18.35 -3.22 -14.99
C ALA A 146 -19.18 -3.97 -13.92
N ARG A 147 -18.70 -3.97 -12.67
CA ARG A 147 -19.39 -4.60 -11.53
C ARG A 147 -19.39 -3.66 -10.34
N GLU A 148 -20.43 -3.76 -9.52
CA GLU A 148 -20.51 -3.05 -8.25
C GLU A 148 -19.60 -3.75 -7.23
N MET A 149 -18.67 -3.00 -6.66
CA MET A 149 -17.62 -3.51 -5.80
C MET A 149 -17.44 -2.60 -4.58
N THR A 150 -17.27 -3.19 -3.41
CA THR A 150 -16.70 -2.47 -2.26
C THR A 150 -15.18 -2.45 -2.36
N LEU A 151 -14.57 -1.30 -2.06
CA LEU A 151 -13.13 -1.12 -2.16
C LEU A 151 -12.45 -1.03 -0.80
N ASP A 152 -11.34 -1.74 -0.65
CA ASP A 152 -10.35 -1.39 0.37
C ASP A 152 -9.54 -0.20 -0.15
N VAL A 153 -9.50 0.88 0.63
CA VAL A 153 -8.79 2.10 0.22
C VAL A 153 -7.60 2.31 1.12
N ARG A 154 -6.41 2.42 0.52
CA ARG A 154 -5.18 2.79 1.22
C ARG A 154 -4.72 4.15 0.75
N TRP A 155 -4.67 5.10 1.68
CA TRP A 155 -4.13 6.42 1.45
C TRP A 155 -2.77 6.54 2.09
N LEU A 156 -1.78 6.93 1.30
CA LEU A 156 -0.43 7.21 1.75
C LEU A 156 -0.34 8.70 2.05
N GLY A 157 0.12 9.09 3.23
CA GLY A 157 0.32 10.47 3.64
C GLY A 157 1.37 10.56 4.74
N ALA A 158 1.25 11.55 5.64
CA ALA A 158 1.98 11.54 6.91
C ALA A 158 1.64 10.31 7.78
N SER A 159 0.53 9.63 7.48
CA SER A 159 0.13 8.35 8.03
C SER A 159 -0.42 7.47 6.91
N ILE A 160 -0.37 6.15 7.09
CA ILE A 160 -1.05 5.20 6.21
C ILE A 160 -2.48 5.04 6.74
N VAL A 161 -3.46 5.45 5.95
CA VAL A 161 -4.88 5.33 6.31
C VAL A 161 -5.50 4.21 5.49
N ASP A 162 -5.95 3.17 6.18
CA ASP A 162 -6.65 2.04 5.58
C ASP A 162 -8.14 2.11 5.89
N TRP A 163 -8.93 2.09 4.82
CA TRP A 163 -10.37 1.86 4.81
C TRP A 163 -10.61 0.43 4.37
N ARG A 164 -11.39 -0.32 5.14
CA ARG A 164 -11.64 -1.74 4.83
C ARG A 164 -13.12 -1.96 4.56
N ALA A 165 -13.42 -2.68 3.49
CA ALA A 165 -14.78 -3.00 3.05
C ALA A 165 -15.56 -3.97 3.97
N GLY A 166 -14.90 -4.57 4.98
CA GLY A 166 -15.48 -5.57 5.88
C GLY A 166 -15.54 -5.15 7.35
N THR A 167 -16.46 -5.80 8.09
CA THR A 167 -16.77 -5.62 9.53
C THR A 167 -15.55 -5.67 10.44
N GLU A 168 -15.72 -5.01 11.59
CA GLU A 168 -14.77 -4.86 12.70
C GLU A 168 -13.81 -6.04 12.90
N PRO A 169 -12.55 -5.75 13.27
CA PRO A 169 -11.52 -6.76 13.39
C PRO A 169 -11.98 -7.94 14.26
N ARG A 170 -11.78 -9.15 13.75
CA ARG A 170 -12.03 -10.41 14.48
C ARG A 170 -11.35 -10.33 15.83
N SER A 171 -12.13 -10.59 16.88
CA SER A 171 -11.81 -10.65 18.32
C SER A 171 -10.36 -10.33 18.69
N SER A 172 -10.16 -9.30 19.51
CA SER A 172 -8.88 -9.03 20.15
C SER A 172 -8.32 -10.35 20.71
N ASP A 173 -7.14 -10.75 20.25
CA ASP A 173 -6.39 -11.78 20.93
C ASP A 173 -6.29 -11.35 22.41
N SER A 174 -6.87 -12.16 23.30
CA SER A 174 -6.87 -11.89 24.75
C SER A 174 -5.49 -12.13 25.36
N SER A 175 -4.50 -12.48 24.53
CA SER A 175 -3.11 -12.61 24.91
C SER A 175 -2.62 -11.37 25.67
N LEU A 176 -2.20 -11.62 26.92
CA LEU A 176 -1.53 -10.63 27.76
C LEU A 176 -0.19 -10.18 27.17
N ALA A 177 0.35 -10.86 26.16
CA ALA A 177 1.65 -10.55 25.57
C ALA A 177 1.70 -9.12 24.98
N PHE A 178 0.57 -8.59 24.51
CA PHE A 178 0.46 -7.25 23.96
C PHE A 178 -0.20 -6.24 24.90
N ALA A 179 -0.51 -6.59 26.16
CA ALA A 179 -1.29 -5.74 27.05
C ALA A 179 -0.69 -4.33 27.23
N ARG A 180 0.63 -4.23 27.39
CA ARG A 180 1.33 -2.93 27.51
C ARG A 180 1.40 -2.18 26.18
N GLN A 181 1.57 -2.90 25.07
CA GLN A 181 1.62 -2.29 23.75
C GLN A 181 0.26 -1.69 23.36
N ARG A 182 -0.85 -2.37 23.71
CA ARG A 182 -2.23 -1.89 23.50
C ARG A 182 -2.52 -0.57 24.22
N LEU A 183 -1.79 -0.20 25.27
CA LEU A 183 -1.92 1.11 25.90
C LEU A 183 -1.43 2.26 24.99
N VAL A 184 -0.54 1.97 24.05
CA VAL A 184 0.04 2.95 23.11
C VAL A 184 -0.66 2.91 21.76
N VAL A 185 -0.85 1.72 21.19
CA VAL A 185 -1.41 1.57 19.82
C VAL A 185 -2.91 1.30 19.81
N HIS A 186 -3.52 1.10 20.99
CA HIS A 186 -4.90 0.63 21.16
C HIS A 186 -5.17 -0.73 20.49
N ASP A 187 -6.36 -1.27 20.74
CA ASP A 187 -6.76 -2.58 20.19
C ASP A 187 -6.77 -2.57 18.67
N ARG A 188 -7.25 -1.47 18.08
CA ARG A 188 -7.25 -1.27 16.63
C ARG A 188 -5.84 -1.30 16.05
N GLY A 189 -4.86 -0.64 16.68
CA GLY A 189 -3.48 -0.66 16.19
C GLY A 189 -2.85 -2.05 16.29
N GLN A 190 -3.14 -2.80 17.35
CA GLN A 190 -2.67 -4.18 17.46
C GLN A 190 -3.29 -5.08 16.39
N LEU A 191 -4.57 -4.91 16.09
CA LEU A 191 -5.26 -5.66 15.03
C LEU A 191 -4.73 -5.28 13.65
N THR A 192 -4.40 -4.00 13.42
CA THR A 192 -3.70 -3.57 12.20
C THR A 192 -2.34 -4.24 12.06
N LEU A 193 -1.52 -4.27 13.12
CA LEU A 193 -0.22 -4.95 13.10
C LEU A 193 -0.37 -6.45 12.84
N GLY A 194 -1.29 -7.12 13.54
CA GLY A 194 -1.56 -8.56 13.36
C GLY A 194 -2.11 -8.92 11.98
N GLY A 195 -2.72 -7.97 11.27
CA GLY A 195 -3.16 -8.13 9.89
C GLY A 195 -2.13 -7.73 8.83
N ALA A 196 -1.03 -7.08 9.22
CA ALA A 196 -0.06 -6.52 8.28
C ALA A 196 0.93 -7.57 7.74
N ARG A 197 1.31 -7.41 6.48
CA ARG A 197 2.39 -8.14 5.81
C ARG A 197 3.55 -7.20 5.50
N VAL A 198 4.67 -7.38 6.20
CA VAL A 198 5.86 -6.52 6.05
C VAL A 198 6.99 -7.31 5.42
N ALA A 199 7.61 -6.77 4.36
CA ALA A 199 8.86 -7.32 3.85
C ALA A 199 10.07 -6.67 4.51
N VAL A 200 11.08 -7.48 4.82
CA VAL A 200 12.41 -7.02 5.22
C VAL A 200 13.42 -7.54 4.21
N VAL A 201 14.05 -6.62 3.48
CA VAL A 201 14.98 -6.94 2.38
C VAL A 201 16.40 -6.63 2.80
N GLY A 202 17.26 -7.64 2.81
CA GLY A 202 18.56 -7.59 3.47
C GLY A 202 18.43 -7.91 4.95
N LEU A 203 19.04 -9.01 5.38
CA LEU A 203 18.97 -9.57 6.73
C LEU A 203 20.37 -9.59 7.39
N GLY A 204 21.16 -8.56 7.08
CA GLY A 204 22.40 -8.24 7.77
C GLY A 204 22.15 -7.63 9.15
N GLY A 205 23.07 -6.76 9.61
CA GLY A 205 22.96 -6.12 10.93
C GLY A 205 21.61 -5.45 11.16
N GLY A 206 21.29 -4.42 10.38
CA GLY A 206 20.03 -3.68 10.52
C GLY A 206 18.78 -4.55 10.31
N GLY A 207 18.73 -5.31 9.21
CA GLY A 207 17.56 -6.12 8.87
C GLY A 207 17.26 -7.23 9.87
N SER A 208 18.27 -7.81 10.51
CA SER A 208 18.06 -8.81 11.56
C SER A 208 17.38 -8.21 12.81
N HIS A 209 17.74 -6.98 13.20
CA HIS A 209 17.08 -6.25 14.27
C HIS A 209 15.65 -5.84 13.89
N VAL A 210 15.46 -5.28 12.69
CA VAL A 210 14.13 -4.90 12.19
C VAL A 210 13.18 -6.09 12.20
N ALA A 211 13.58 -7.23 11.64
CA ALA A 211 12.76 -8.42 11.58
C ALA A 211 12.40 -8.96 12.97
N GLN A 212 13.34 -8.92 13.92
CA GLN A 212 13.09 -9.29 15.32
C GLN A 212 12.06 -8.36 15.97
N GLN A 213 12.22 -7.04 15.81
CA GLN A 213 11.33 -6.06 16.43
C GLN A 213 9.92 -6.12 15.85
N LEU A 214 9.78 -6.30 14.54
CA LEU A 214 8.45 -6.48 13.92
C LEU A 214 7.74 -7.73 14.46
N ALA A 215 8.46 -8.80 14.76
CA ALA A 215 7.89 -9.98 15.41
C ALA A 215 7.45 -9.68 16.86
N HIS A 216 8.24 -8.93 17.64
CA HIS A 216 7.84 -8.48 18.98
C HIS A 216 6.60 -7.58 18.96
N LEU A 217 6.47 -6.73 17.94
CA LEU A 217 5.28 -5.88 17.73
C LEU A 217 4.03 -6.68 17.35
N GLY A 218 4.17 -7.96 17.01
CA GLY A 218 3.04 -8.81 16.61
C GLY A 218 2.60 -8.56 15.17
N VAL A 219 3.53 -8.20 14.28
CA VAL A 219 3.24 -8.18 12.84
C VAL A 219 2.79 -9.57 12.40
N GLY A 220 1.68 -9.62 11.67
CA GLY A 220 1.05 -10.88 11.27
C GLY A 220 1.93 -11.76 10.38
N GLU A 221 2.59 -11.14 9.42
CA GLU A 221 3.43 -11.86 8.45
C GLU A 221 4.68 -11.06 8.04
N LEU A 222 5.82 -11.74 8.05
CA LEU A 222 7.09 -11.22 7.57
C LEU A 222 7.55 -11.96 6.31
N ILE A 223 7.85 -11.20 5.25
CA ILE A 223 8.55 -11.71 4.08
C ILE A 223 10.04 -11.36 4.23
N LEU A 224 10.86 -12.39 4.39
CA LEU A 224 12.29 -12.27 4.65
C LEU A 224 13.06 -12.51 3.35
N VAL A 225 13.67 -11.47 2.80
CA VAL A 225 14.37 -11.53 1.51
C VAL A 225 15.86 -11.28 1.71
N ASP A 226 16.69 -12.30 1.48
CA ASP A 226 18.15 -12.17 1.48
C ASP A 226 18.79 -13.34 0.73
N PRO A 227 19.70 -13.10 -0.24
CA PRO A 227 20.34 -14.16 -1.01
C PRO A 227 21.44 -14.91 -0.25
N ASP A 228 21.95 -14.34 0.84
CA ASP A 228 23.18 -14.79 1.46
C ASP A 228 22.97 -15.91 2.48
N ARG A 229 24.09 -16.58 2.77
CA ARG A 229 24.26 -17.47 3.90
C ARG A 229 25.02 -16.76 5.00
N VAL A 230 24.84 -17.20 6.24
CA VAL A 230 25.56 -16.62 7.38
C VAL A 230 27.07 -16.88 7.27
N SER A 231 27.87 -15.90 7.68
CA SER A 231 29.34 -16.00 7.77
C SER A 231 29.80 -15.89 9.22
N ARG A 232 31.03 -16.35 9.52
CA ARG A 232 31.68 -16.13 10.83
C ARG A 232 31.77 -14.65 11.20
N THR A 233 32.00 -13.79 10.21
CA THR A 233 32.15 -12.34 10.39
C THR A 233 30.84 -11.66 10.78
N ASP A 234 29.69 -12.30 10.57
CA ASP A 234 28.38 -11.71 10.89
C ASP A 234 28.00 -11.81 12.38
N ARG A 235 28.72 -12.62 13.16
CA ARG A 235 28.37 -12.99 14.55
C ARG A 235 28.19 -11.79 15.48
N HIS A 236 28.92 -10.71 15.27
CA HIS A 236 28.88 -9.53 16.14
C HIS A 236 27.64 -8.64 15.92
N ARG A 237 26.84 -8.90 14.86
CA ARG A 237 25.75 -7.99 14.46
C ARG A 237 24.46 -8.66 13.99
N LEU A 238 24.45 -9.97 13.72
CA LEU A 238 23.24 -10.67 13.29
C LEU A 238 22.48 -11.24 14.48
N VAL A 239 21.28 -10.72 14.72
CA VAL A 239 20.37 -11.18 15.77
C VAL A 239 19.98 -12.64 15.56
N GLY A 240 20.06 -13.46 16.62
CA GLY A 240 19.57 -14.84 16.62
C GLY A 240 20.47 -15.87 15.93
N MET A 241 21.64 -15.43 15.44
CA MET A 241 22.66 -16.29 14.83
C MET A 241 23.33 -17.17 15.90
N MET A 242 23.53 -18.45 15.56
CA MET A 242 24.21 -19.43 16.41
C MET A 242 25.46 -19.98 15.69
N THR A 243 26.42 -20.52 16.44
CA THR A 243 27.63 -21.14 15.88
C THR A 243 27.28 -22.24 14.87
N LEU A 244 26.22 -23.01 15.13
CA LEU A 244 25.75 -24.08 14.25
C LEU A 244 25.30 -23.56 12.87
N ASP A 245 24.77 -22.34 12.77
CA ASP A 245 24.32 -21.78 11.49
C ASP A 245 25.47 -21.60 10.51
N VAL A 246 26.63 -21.22 11.01
CA VAL A 246 27.86 -21.09 10.20
C VAL A 246 28.28 -22.46 9.68
N LEU A 247 28.32 -23.46 10.56
CA LEU A 247 28.73 -24.83 10.22
C LEU A 247 27.81 -25.44 9.16
N LEU A 248 26.50 -25.18 9.26
CA LEU A 248 25.50 -25.65 8.30
C LEU A 248 25.35 -24.76 7.07
N ARG A 249 26.12 -23.67 6.98
CA ARG A 249 26.00 -22.63 5.95
C ARG A 249 24.55 -22.17 5.78
N GLN A 250 23.82 -21.96 6.87
CA GLN A 250 22.39 -21.66 6.84
C GLN A 250 22.11 -20.34 6.09
N SER A 251 21.03 -20.28 5.31
CA SER A 251 20.61 -19.01 4.71
C SER A 251 20.20 -18.02 5.80
N LYS A 252 20.49 -16.73 5.62
CA LYS A 252 20.10 -15.69 6.58
C LYS A 252 18.58 -15.69 6.79
N THR A 253 17.81 -15.86 5.72
CA THR A 253 16.34 -15.98 5.74
C THR A 253 15.83 -17.08 6.67
N ARG A 254 16.41 -18.29 6.61
CA ARG A 254 16.00 -19.41 7.47
C ARG A 254 16.45 -19.23 8.92
N MET A 255 17.61 -18.64 9.13
CA MET A 255 18.15 -18.32 10.46
C MET A 255 17.24 -17.31 11.17
N ILE A 256 16.89 -16.21 10.51
CA ILE A 256 15.98 -15.19 11.05
C ILE A 256 14.57 -15.73 11.27
N ARG A 257 14.03 -16.52 10.33
CA ARG A 257 12.74 -17.22 10.54
C ARG A 257 12.75 -18.08 11.81
N ARG A 258 13.83 -18.81 12.09
CA ARG A 258 13.95 -19.60 13.32
C ARG A 258 13.96 -18.69 14.55
N ALA A 259 14.70 -17.58 14.50
CA ALA A 259 14.74 -16.61 15.60
C ALA A 259 13.33 -16.04 15.89
N ILE A 260 12.60 -15.62 14.86
CA ILE A 260 11.22 -15.13 14.97
C ILE A 260 10.28 -16.20 15.54
N ARG A 261 10.36 -17.45 15.07
CA ARG A 261 9.54 -18.54 15.62
C ARG A 261 9.78 -18.77 17.11
N ARG A 262 11.00 -18.55 17.62
CA ARG A 262 11.32 -18.69 19.05
C ARG A 262 10.76 -17.54 19.90
N ILE A 263 10.53 -16.37 19.31
CA ILE A 263 9.87 -15.25 19.99
C ILE A 263 8.41 -15.61 20.35
N GLY A 264 7.74 -16.40 19.50
CA GLY A 264 6.46 -17.03 19.87
C GLY A 264 5.23 -16.11 19.80
N MET A 265 5.32 -14.95 19.14
CA MET A 265 4.23 -13.96 19.05
C MET A 265 3.24 -14.20 17.89
N GLY A 266 3.25 -15.39 17.28
CA GLY A 266 2.32 -15.77 16.21
C GLY A 266 2.67 -15.25 14.80
N THR A 267 3.75 -14.48 14.63
CA THR A 267 4.21 -13.96 13.33
C THR A 267 4.56 -15.08 12.35
N ARG A 268 3.89 -15.11 11.19
CA ARG A 268 4.23 -16.01 10.08
C ARG A 268 5.44 -15.48 9.31
N CYS A 269 6.23 -16.39 8.73
CA CYS A 269 7.43 -16.02 7.98
C CYS A 269 7.49 -16.72 6.63
N GLU A 270 7.47 -15.96 5.54
CA GLU A 270 7.86 -16.39 4.19
C GLU A 270 9.35 -16.09 3.99
N THR A 271 10.09 -17.01 3.38
CA THR A 271 11.53 -16.84 3.15
C THR A 271 11.82 -16.88 1.66
N VAL A 272 12.46 -15.83 1.15
CA VAL A 272 12.89 -15.71 -0.25
C VAL A 272 14.42 -15.56 -0.28
N THR A 273 15.10 -16.60 -0.75
CA THR A 273 16.58 -16.61 -0.84
C THR A 273 17.02 -16.25 -2.25
N GLU A 274 16.79 -14.99 -2.62
CA GLU A 274 17.06 -14.45 -3.97
C GLU A 274 17.59 -13.01 -3.85
N ARG A 275 18.32 -12.56 -4.88
CA ARG A 275 18.75 -11.16 -5.02
C ARG A 275 17.58 -10.31 -5.53
N ILE A 276 17.64 -9.02 -5.24
CA ILE A 276 16.84 -8.00 -5.94
C ILE A 276 17.71 -7.41 -7.06
N PRO A 277 17.17 -7.27 -8.29
CA PRO A 277 15.84 -7.70 -8.72
C PRO A 277 15.83 -9.21 -9.06
N GLY A 278 14.80 -9.92 -8.62
CA GLY A 278 14.60 -11.34 -8.90
C GLY A 278 13.11 -11.65 -8.94
N PRO A 279 12.60 -12.46 -9.89
CA PRO A 279 11.16 -12.61 -10.11
C PRO A 279 10.40 -13.14 -8.88
N VAL A 280 10.99 -14.05 -8.10
CA VAL A 280 10.32 -14.59 -6.89
C VAL A 280 10.26 -13.50 -5.82
N ALA A 281 11.34 -12.76 -5.65
CA ALA A 281 11.40 -11.65 -4.71
C ALA A 281 10.46 -10.51 -5.10
N LEU A 282 10.44 -10.07 -6.36
CA LEU A 282 9.52 -9.02 -6.83
C LEU A 282 8.05 -9.44 -6.64
N ALA A 283 7.71 -10.69 -6.99
CA ALA A 283 6.36 -11.22 -6.78
C ALA A 283 6.00 -11.31 -5.29
N ALA A 284 6.95 -11.60 -4.41
CA ALA A 284 6.72 -11.58 -2.96
C ALA A 284 6.53 -10.16 -2.43
N LEU A 285 7.39 -9.23 -2.84
CA LEU A 285 7.35 -7.83 -2.40
C LEU A 285 6.08 -7.10 -2.87
N ALA A 286 5.60 -7.35 -4.09
CA ALA A 286 4.36 -6.76 -4.61
C ALA A 286 3.12 -7.08 -3.75
N ARG A 287 3.19 -8.16 -2.96
CA ARG A 287 2.11 -8.62 -2.09
C ARG A 287 2.15 -8.04 -0.67
N THR A 288 3.08 -7.13 -0.38
CA THR A 288 3.30 -6.58 0.96
C THR A 288 2.53 -5.29 1.18
N ASP A 289 2.31 -4.99 2.46
CA ASP A 289 1.79 -3.71 2.90
C ASP A 289 2.87 -2.65 3.02
N VAL A 290 4.06 -3.05 3.45
CA VAL A 290 5.23 -2.17 3.67
C VAL A 290 6.49 -2.95 3.33
N ILE A 291 7.44 -2.28 2.68
CA ILE A 291 8.80 -2.79 2.45
C ILE A 291 9.77 -2.03 3.35
N VAL A 292 10.57 -2.76 4.13
CA VAL A 292 11.71 -2.20 4.87
C VAL A 292 12.99 -2.66 4.18
N GLY A 293 13.67 -1.73 3.51
CA GLY A 293 14.95 -1.97 2.85
C GLY A 293 16.10 -1.84 3.83
N CYS A 294 16.89 -2.89 3.98
CA CYS A 294 18.10 -2.94 4.80
C CYS A 294 19.30 -3.45 3.97
N VAL A 295 19.28 -3.15 2.67
CA VAL A 295 20.32 -3.53 1.70
C VAL A 295 21.49 -2.54 1.76
N ASP A 296 22.70 -2.98 1.45
CA ASP A 296 23.93 -2.20 1.61
C ASP A 296 24.46 -1.59 0.31
N ASN A 297 23.79 -1.81 -0.81
CA ASN A 297 24.22 -1.33 -2.11
C ASN A 297 23.13 -0.48 -2.79
N LEU A 298 23.58 0.49 -3.59
CA LEU A 298 22.70 1.48 -4.22
C LEU A 298 21.78 0.87 -5.28
N HIS A 299 22.21 -0.17 -5.98
CA HIS A 299 21.41 -0.84 -7.02
C HIS A 299 20.15 -1.47 -6.41
N ALA A 300 20.29 -2.29 -5.37
CA ALA A 300 19.15 -2.88 -4.70
C ALA A 300 18.23 -1.83 -4.06
N ARG A 301 18.76 -0.70 -3.59
CA ARG A 301 17.92 0.43 -3.10
C ARG A 301 17.08 1.01 -4.23
N ALA A 302 17.68 1.24 -5.40
CA ALA A 302 16.99 1.77 -6.57
C ALA A 302 15.89 0.80 -7.06
N ASP A 303 16.16 -0.51 -7.10
CA ASP A 303 15.17 -1.52 -7.49
C ASP A 303 13.98 -1.55 -6.52
N LEU A 304 14.23 -1.47 -5.21
CA LEU A 304 13.18 -1.41 -4.20
C LEU A 304 12.36 -0.12 -4.29
N GLN A 305 13.03 1.02 -4.52
CA GLN A 305 12.40 2.32 -4.73
C GLN A 305 11.46 2.28 -5.95
N GLU A 306 11.92 1.73 -7.08
CA GLU A 306 11.14 1.61 -8.30
C GLU A 306 9.91 0.73 -8.07
N LEU A 307 10.09 -0.43 -7.45
CA LEU A 307 8.99 -1.35 -7.13
C LEU A 307 7.93 -0.67 -6.24
N ALA A 308 8.39 -0.04 -5.16
CA ALA A 308 7.55 0.67 -4.20
C ALA A 308 6.74 1.78 -4.89
N TRP A 309 7.38 2.58 -5.73
CA TRP A 309 6.73 3.66 -6.48
C TRP A 309 5.76 3.14 -7.53
N ARG A 310 6.11 2.04 -8.21
CA ARG A 310 5.27 1.42 -9.23
C ARG A 310 3.96 0.89 -8.66
N PHE A 311 4.01 0.25 -7.48
CA PHE A 311 2.85 -0.39 -6.86
C PHE A 311 2.24 0.40 -5.70
N LEU A 312 2.73 1.62 -5.42
CA LEU A 312 2.31 2.43 -4.28
C LEU A 312 2.41 1.65 -2.95
N ILE A 313 3.56 0.99 -2.75
CA ILE A 313 3.89 0.31 -1.49
C ILE A 313 4.80 1.23 -0.69
N PRO A 314 4.46 1.58 0.57
CA PRO A 314 5.35 2.28 1.48
C PRO A 314 6.72 1.62 1.57
N TYR A 315 7.77 2.41 1.35
CA TYR A 315 9.16 1.97 1.46
C TYR A 315 9.87 2.73 2.58
N VAL A 316 10.41 1.99 3.53
CA VAL A 316 11.28 2.51 4.60
C VAL A 316 12.69 2.05 4.32
N ASP A 317 13.55 2.99 3.92
CA ASP A 317 14.96 2.72 3.62
C ASP A 317 15.82 2.89 4.88
N VAL A 318 16.52 1.83 5.27
CA VAL A 318 17.44 1.82 6.42
C VAL A 318 18.86 1.78 5.89
N GLY A 319 19.65 2.80 6.22
CA GLY A 319 21.05 2.90 5.85
C GLY A 319 21.94 3.09 7.07
N VAL A 320 23.18 2.62 6.97
CA VAL A 320 24.24 2.93 7.91
C VAL A 320 25.41 3.49 7.11
N ASN A 321 25.90 4.65 7.53
CA ASN A 321 27.12 5.22 6.98
C ASN A 321 28.25 5.01 8.00
N ILE A 322 29.22 4.16 7.67
CA ILE A 322 30.38 3.91 8.51
C ILE A 322 31.54 4.73 7.97
N ARG A 323 31.98 5.73 8.75
CA ARG A 323 33.17 6.50 8.45
C ARG A 323 34.35 5.90 9.22
N ALA A 324 35.28 5.28 8.50
CA ALA A 324 36.52 4.83 9.12
C ALA A 324 37.33 6.04 9.59
N ILE A 325 37.59 6.12 10.89
CA ILE A 325 38.50 7.11 11.46
C ILE A 325 39.91 6.61 11.14
N LYS A 326 40.65 7.35 10.30
CA LYS A 326 42.01 6.96 9.85
C LYS A 326 43.05 7.04 10.96
N GLU A 327 42.85 7.91 11.94
CA GLU A 327 43.70 8.06 13.13
C GLU A 327 42.81 8.37 14.34
N PRO A 328 42.90 7.62 15.45
CA PRO A 328 42.15 7.95 16.65
C PRO A 328 42.53 9.35 17.11
N GLU A 329 41.58 10.28 17.17
CA GLU A 329 41.85 11.60 17.73
C GLU A 329 42.39 11.45 19.15
N PRO A 330 43.55 12.05 19.50
CA PRO A 330 44.17 11.86 20.82
C PRO A 330 43.25 12.23 21.99
N HIS A 331 42.25 13.08 21.74
CA HIS A 331 41.23 13.53 22.71
C HIS A 331 39.78 13.41 22.20
N GLY A 332 39.52 12.70 21.10
CA GLY A 332 38.16 12.46 20.63
C GLY A 332 37.38 11.55 21.60
N PRO A 333 36.03 11.54 21.53
CA PRO A 333 35.24 10.62 22.34
C PRO A 333 35.69 9.19 22.06
N ARG A 334 36.31 8.57 23.07
CA ARG A 334 36.68 7.16 23.04
C ARG A 334 35.38 6.37 23.17
N VAL A 335 34.95 5.77 22.07
CA VAL A 335 33.81 4.85 22.01
C VAL A 335 34.19 3.52 22.64
#